data_AF-A0A843DJK6-F1
#
_entry.id   AF-A0A843DJK6-F1
#
_cell.length_a   1.000
_cell.length_b   1.000
_cell.length_c   1.000
_cell.angle_alpha   90.00
_cell.angle_beta   90.00
_cell.angle_gamma   90.00
#
_symmetry.space_group_name_H-M   'P 1'
#
loop_
_entity.id
_entity.type
_entity.pdbx_description
1 polymer ?
#
loop_
_entity_poly.entity_id
_entity_poly.type
_entity_poly.pdbx_seq_one_letter_code
_entity_poly.pdbx_strand_id
1 'polypeptide(L)'
;MAKIEIELTEEQLKKVEILQNNDIDVGSAIDMLFEIKEKSSLKEAEYLNSKLDQANKEREELQNKLEEVNREISLYSQLKDTSLDVDQKLKILEKDYGEVDESYEMKVQDVKHNINWTRKFFKF
;
A
#
# COMPACT_ATOMS: atom_id res chain seq x y z
N MET A 1 6.31 -60.80 -21.88
CA MET A 1 6.58 -59.35 -21.77
C MET A 1 7.86 -59.07 -22.53
N ALA A 2 7.84 -58.23 -23.56
CA ALA A 2 9.06 -57.88 -24.29
C ALA A 2 9.93 -56.99 -23.39
N LYS A 3 11.19 -57.37 -23.18
CA LYS A 3 12.19 -56.48 -22.58
C LYS A 3 12.47 -55.38 -23.60
N ILE A 4 12.15 -54.15 -23.25
CA ILE A 4 12.56 -52.98 -24.02
C ILE A 4 13.96 -52.64 -23.52
N GLU A 5 14.97 -52.93 -24.34
CA GLU A 5 16.33 -52.44 -24.12
C GLU A 5 16.39 -51.02 -24.67
N ILE A 6 16.65 -50.07 -23.78
CA ILE A 6 16.78 -48.65 -24.13
C ILE A 6 18.27 -48.36 -24.22
N GLU A 7 18.74 -47.99 -25.41
CA GLU A 7 20.11 -47.51 -25.59
C GLU A 7 20.23 -46.08 -25.05
N LEU A 8 21.12 -45.89 -24.08
CA LEU A 8 21.44 -44.57 -23.54
C LEU A 8 22.41 -43.83 -24.47
N THR A 9 22.25 -42.52 -24.60
CA THR A 9 23.23 -41.68 -25.30
C THR A 9 24.54 -41.59 -24.51
N GLU A 10 25.65 -41.24 -25.19
CA GLU A 10 26.95 -41.04 -24.53
C GLU A 10 26.89 -40.02 -23.37
N GLU A 11 26.06 -38.98 -23.50
CA GLU A 11 25.87 -37.98 -22.45
C GLU A 11 25.11 -38.55 -21.23
N GLN A 12 24.09 -39.38 -21.47
CA GLN A 12 23.34 -40.04 -20.41
C GLN A 12 24.21 -41.06 -19.67
N LEU A 13 25.06 -41.79 -20.38
CA LEU A 13 26.03 -42.72 -19.78
C LEU A 13 27.01 -41.99 -18.86
N LYS A 14 27.57 -40.86 -19.30
CA LYS A 14 28.44 -40.03 -18.45
C LYS A 14 27.72 -39.55 -17.18
N LYS A 15 26.46 -39.15 -17.28
CA LYS A 15 25.65 -38.73 -16.13
C LYS A 15 25.43 -39.89 -15.14
N VAL A 16 25.15 -41.09 -15.63
CA VAL A 16 24.99 -42.29 -14.80
C VAL A 16 26.32 -42.67 -14.13
N GLU A 17 27.43 -42.60 -14.86
CA GLU A 17 28.77 -42.87 -14.32
C GLU A 17 29.15 -41.89 -13.20
N ILE A 18 28.84 -40.60 -13.37
CA ILE A 18 29.02 -39.60 -12.32
C ILE A 18 28.19 -39.94 -11.08
N LEU A 19 26.92 -40.32 -11.24
CA LEU A 19 26.05 -40.69 -10.11
C LEU A 19 26.61 -41.92 -9.37
N GLN A 20 27.02 -42.95 -10.11
CA GLN A 20 27.62 -44.16 -9.54
C GLN A 20 28.93 -43.87 -8.81
N ASN A 21 29.79 -42.99 -9.35
CA ASN A 21 31.03 -42.56 -8.71
C ASN A 21 30.80 -41.77 -7.39
N ASN A 22 29.57 -41.32 -7.15
CA ASN A 22 29.18 -40.63 -5.92
C ASN A 22 28.25 -41.50 -5.04
N ASP A 23 28.19 -42.82 -5.28
CA ASP A 23 27.33 -43.77 -4.56
C ASP A 23 25.82 -43.43 -4.61
N ILE A 24 25.38 -42.80 -5.70
CA ILE A 24 23.97 -42.43 -5.93
C ILE A 24 23.42 -43.31 -7.06
N ASP A 25 22.37 -44.08 -6.79
CA ASP A 25 21.64 -44.77 -7.84
C ASP A 25 20.68 -43.81 -8.59
N VAL A 26 20.30 -44.19 -9.81
CA VAL A 26 19.46 -43.35 -10.69
C VAL A 26 18.08 -43.09 -10.06
N GLY A 27 17.52 -44.03 -9.31
CA GLY A 27 16.25 -43.85 -8.61
C GLY A 27 16.37 -42.79 -7.52
N SER A 28 17.38 -42.91 -6.66
CA SER A 28 17.68 -41.90 -5.63
C SER A 28 17.95 -40.51 -6.23
N ALA A 29 18.66 -40.43 -7.36
CA ALA A 29 18.88 -39.17 -8.06
C ALA A 29 17.56 -38.55 -8.56
N ILE A 30 16.64 -39.36 -9.06
CA ILE A 30 15.31 -38.92 -9.50
C ILE A 30 14.51 -38.39 -8.30
N ASP A 31 14.51 -39.11 -7.17
CA ASP A 31 13.81 -38.68 -5.96
C ASP A 31 14.36 -37.34 -5.44
N MET A 32 15.69 -37.18 -5.41
CA MET A 32 16.34 -35.91 -5.06
C MET A 32 15.90 -34.77 -5.99
N LEU A 33 15.78 -35.02 -7.30
CA LEU A 33 15.32 -34.00 -8.25
C LEU A 33 13.86 -33.60 -7.98
N PHE A 34 13.00 -34.55 -7.64
CA PHE A 34 11.61 -34.27 -7.26
C PHE A 34 11.54 -33.46 -5.97
N GLU A 35 12.32 -33.82 -4.95
CA GLU A 35 12.39 -33.05 -3.71
C GLU A 35 12.90 -31.62 -3.93
N ILE A 36 13.95 -31.45 -4.74
CA ILE A 36 14.50 -30.13 -5.07
C ILE A 36 13.44 -29.29 -5.77
N LYS A 37 12.74 -29.87 -6.74
CA LYS A 37 11.67 -29.21 -7.46
C LYS A 37 10.55 -28.78 -6.52
N GLU A 38 10.08 -29.68 -5.67
CA GLU A 38 9.02 -29.40 -4.70
C GLU A 38 9.43 -28.29 -3.72
N LYS A 39 10.62 -28.40 -3.12
CA LYS A 39 11.17 -27.36 -2.23
C LYS A 39 11.34 -26.02 -2.95
N SER A 40 11.74 -26.02 -4.21
CA SER A 40 11.86 -24.78 -5.01
C SER A 40 10.50 -24.15 -5.26
N SER A 41 9.49 -24.95 -5.63
CA SER A 41 8.12 -24.46 -5.86
C SER A 41 7.49 -23.92 -4.58
N LEU A 42 7.74 -24.55 -3.42
CA LEU A 42 7.28 -24.04 -2.12
C LEU A 42 7.91 -22.68 -1.80
N LYS A 43 9.24 -22.53 -1.97
CA LYS A 43 9.93 -21.25 -1.75
C LYS A 43 9.45 -20.16 -2.69
N GLU A 44 9.19 -20.51 -3.96
CA GLU A 44 8.63 -19.58 -4.93
C GLU A 44 7.23 -19.12 -4.51
N ALA A 45 6.37 -20.04 -4.08
CA ALA A 45 5.03 -19.72 -3.60
C ALA A 45 5.07 -18.82 -2.34
N GLU A 46 5.95 -19.12 -1.38
CA GLU A 46 6.16 -18.28 -0.19
C GLU A 46 6.61 -16.87 -0.55
N TYR A 47 7.58 -16.74 -1.46
CA TYR A 47 8.06 -15.44 -1.94
C TYR A 47 6.96 -14.65 -2.65
N LEU A 48 6.21 -15.30 -3.55
CA LEU A 48 5.11 -14.66 -4.27
C LEU A 48 3.98 -14.23 -3.33
N ASN A 49 3.62 -15.07 -2.34
CA ASN A 49 2.63 -14.72 -1.33
C ASN A 49 3.07 -13.53 -0.48
N SER A 50 4.33 -13.51 -0.03
CA SER A 50 4.87 -12.38 0.73
C SER A 50 4.82 -11.08 -0.08
N LYS A 51 5.16 -11.14 -1.38
CA LYS A 51 5.10 -9.98 -2.27
C LYS A 51 3.66 -9.53 -2.52
N LEU A 52 2.72 -10.47 -2.63
CA LEU A 52 1.29 -10.17 -2.76
C LEU A 52 0.75 -9.48 -1.50
N ASP A 53 1.12 -9.96 -0.32
CA ASP A 53 0.73 -9.35 0.96
C ASP A 53 1.27 -7.93 1.10
N GLN A 54 2.52 -7.70 0.71
CA GLN A 54 3.10 -6.35 0.69
C GLN A 54 2.32 -5.43 -0.27
N ALA A 55 2.08 -5.88 -1.50
CA ALA A 55 1.33 -5.10 -2.48
C ALA A 55 -0.10 -4.80 -2.02
N ASN A 56 -0.74 -5.73 -1.32
CA ASN A 56 -2.07 -5.52 -0.75
C ASN A 56 -2.07 -4.48 0.37
N LYS A 57 -1.06 -4.48 1.25
CA LYS A 57 -0.89 -3.44 2.28
C LYS A 57 -0.68 -2.06 1.66
N GLU A 58 0.22 -1.96 0.67
CA GLU A 58 0.46 -0.70 -0.04
C GLU A 58 -0.81 -0.20 -0.73
N ARG A 59 -1.59 -1.11 -1.34
CA ARG A 59 -2.89 -0.77 -1.95
C ARG A 59 -3.88 -0.23 -0.92
N GLU A 60 -3.98 -0.86 0.25
CA GLU A 60 -4.89 -0.43 1.33
C GLU A 60 -4.50 0.96 1.86
N GLU A 61 -3.20 1.22 2.07
CA GLU A 61 -2.70 2.53 2.48
C GLU A 61 -3.03 3.62 1.44
N LEU A 62 -2.82 3.32 0.16
CA LEU A 62 -3.14 4.25 -0.92
C LEU A 62 -4.65 4.49 -1.04
N GLN A 63 -5.47 3.47 -0.80
CA GLN A 63 -6.92 3.61 -0.80
C GLN A 63 -7.38 4.53 0.35
N ASN A 64 -6.83 4.36 1.55
CA ASN A 64 -7.13 5.23 2.69
C ASN A 64 -6.72 6.69 2.40
N LYS A 65 -5.53 6.92 1.84
CA LYS A 65 -5.09 8.26 1.42
C LYS A 65 -6.00 8.86 0.35
N LEU A 66 -6.46 8.06 -0.60
CA LEU A 66 -7.39 8.52 -1.63
C LEU A 66 -8.74 8.93 -1.02
N GLU A 67 -9.24 8.17 -0.05
CA GLU A 67 -10.47 8.52 0.68
C GLU A 67 -10.31 9.82 1.47
N GLU A 68 -9.17 10.03 2.13
CA GLU A 68 -8.84 11.28 2.83
C GLU A 68 -8.85 12.47 1.88
N VAL A 69 -8.12 12.38 0.76
CA VAL A 69 -8.08 13.44 -0.27
C VAL A 69 -9.48 13.71 -0.84
N ASN A 70 -10.29 12.68 -1.05
CA ASN A 70 -11.67 12.87 -1.52
C ASN A 70 -12.54 13.62 -0.50
N ARG A 71 -12.35 13.36 0.80
CA ARG A 71 -13.03 14.12 1.86
C ARG A 71 -12.59 15.59 1.83
N GLU A 72 -11.29 15.86 1.73
CA GLU A 72 -10.77 17.22 1.63
C GLU A 72 -11.29 17.98 0.41
N ILE A 73 -11.35 17.33 -0.76
CA ILE A 73 -11.91 17.92 -1.98
C ILE A 73 -13.39 18.25 -1.79
N SER A 74 -14.15 17.36 -1.14
CA SER A 74 -15.57 17.59 -0.84
C SER A 74 -15.75 18.81 0.07
N LEU A 75 -14.98 18.88 1.16
CA LEU A 75 -14.97 20.00 2.07
C LEU A 75 -14.59 21.31 1.37
N TYR A 76 -13.51 21.31 0.59
CA TYR A 76 -13.10 22.49 -0.17
C TYR A 76 -14.20 22.95 -1.14
N SER A 77 -14.89 22.00 -1.78
CA SER A 77 -16.01 22.31 -2.67
C SER A 77 -17.17 22.96 -1.93
N GLN A 78 -17.47 22.52 -0.70
CA GLN A 78 -18.47 23.16 0.17
C GLN A 78 -18.02 24.58 0.57
N LEU A 79 -16.77 24.74 1.00
CA LEU A 79 -16.24 26.03 1.46
C LEU A 79 -16.07 27.05 0.32
N LYS A 80 -15.89 26.60 -0.92
CA LYS A 80 -15.80 27.46 -2.10
C LYS A 80 -17.12 28.14 -2.43
N ASP A 81 -18.25 27.62 -1.94
CA ASP A 81 -19.55 28.25 -2.15
C ASP A 81 -19.51 29.70 -1.63
N THR A 82 -19.74 30.65 -2.55
CA THR A 82 -19.73 32.08 -2.28
C THR A 82 -21.00 32.56 -1.60
N SER A 83 -22.04 31.71 -1.55
CA SER A 83 -23.29 32.00 -0.85
C SER A 83 -23.19 31.77 0.67
N LEU A 84 -22.17 31.03 1.13
CA LEU A 84 -21.93 30.80 2.55
C LEU A 84 -21.17 31.96 3.18
N ASP A 85 -21.65 32.41 4.34
CA ASP A 85 -20.92 33.36 5.20
C ASP A 85 -19.79 32.67 5.99
N VAL A 86 -18.98 33.47 6.69
CA VAL A 86 -17.80 32.99 7.42
C VAL A 86 -18.19 32.04 8.57
N ASP A 87 -19.28 32.33 9.27
CA ASP A 87 -19.76 31.52 10.40
C ASP A 87 -20.25 30.14 9.94
N GLN A 88 -20.92 30.09 8.79
CA GLN A 88 -21.35 28.84 8.15
C GLN A 88 -20.15 28.00 7.70
N LYS A 89 -19.09 28.63 7.17
CA LYS A 89 -17.85 27.95 6.80
C LYS A 89 -17.09 27.40 8.01
N LEU A 90 -17.06 28.16 9.12
CA LEU A 90 -16.50 27.71 10.39
C LEU A 90 -17.23 26.47 10.93
N LYS A 91 -18.57 26.46 10.93
CA LYS A 91 -19.34 25.28 11.36
C LYS A 91 -19.09 24.03 10.51
N ILE A 92 -18.85 24.20 9.22
CA ILE A 92 -18.50 23.09 8.32
C ILE A 92 -17.12 22.53 8.71
N LEU A 93 -16.14 23.39 9.01
CA LEU A 93 -14.80 22.98 9.47
C LEU A 93 -14.84 22.32 10.85
N GLU A 94 -15.59 22.87 11.79
CA GLU A 94 -15.72 22.33 13.16
C GLU A 94 -16.35 20.94 13.18
N LYS A 95 -17.26 20.66 12.24
CA LYS A 95 -17.88 19.34 12.10
C LYS A 95 -16.89 18.26 11.66
N ASP A 96 -15.96 18.61 10.78
CA ASP A 96 -15.03 17.66 10.17
C ASP A 96 -13.68 17.57 10.92
N TYR A 97 -13.26 18.63 11.61
CA TYR A 97 -11.97 18.70 12.34
C TYR A 97 -12.09 18.89 13.86
N GLY A 98 -13.30 19.08 14.40
CA GLY A 98 -13.52 19.41 15.82
C GLY A 98 -13.47 20.91 16.09
N GLU A 99 -13.76 21.31 17.33
CA GLU A 99 -13.78 22.73 17.73
C GLU A 99 -12.43 23.39 17.43
N VAL A 100 -12.45 24.39 16.54
CA VAL A 100 -11.28 25.21 16.26
C VAL A 100 -11.21 26.24 17.37
N ASP A 101 -10.45 25.96 18.41
CA ASP A 101 -10.17 26.94 19.46
C ASP A 101 -9.66 28.23 18.81
N GLU A 102 -10.41 29.32 18.98
CA GLU A 102 -10.03 30.63 18.47
C GLU A 102 -8.64 31.00 19.00
N SER A 103 -7.67 31.10 18.07
CA SER A 103 -6.32 31.50 18.45
C SER A 103 -6.34 32.94 19.01
N TYR A 104 -5.38 33.23 19.89
CA TYR A 104 -5.22 34.58 20.46
C TYR A 104 -5.08 35.64 19.35
N GLU A 105 -4.39 35.31 18.25
CA GLU A 105 -4.25 36.21 17.11
C GLU A 105 -5.58 36.49 16.41
N MET A 106 -6.47 35.50 16.31
CA MET A 106 -7.81 35.65 15.72
C MET A 106 -8.64 36.63 16.56
N LYS A 107 -8.64 36.46 17.89
CA LYS A 107 -9.31 37.38 18.82
C LYS A 107 -8.78 38.82 18.75
N VAL A 108 -7.46 38.97 18.65
CA VAL A 108 -6.84 40.29 18.53
C VAL A 108 -7.23 40.98 17.22
N GLN A 109 -7.31 40.23 16.11
CA GLN A 109 -7.75 40.79 14.83
C GLN A 109 -9.22 41.21 14.85
N ASP A 110 -10.11 40.42 15.43
CA ASP A 110 -11.53 40.76 15.54
C ASP A 110 -11.77 42.01 16.37
N VAL A 111 -11.10 42.12 17.53
CA VAL A 111 -11.15 43.33 18.36
C VAL A 111 -10.63 44.54 17.59
N LYS A 112 -9.52 44.39 16.86
CA LYS A 112 -8.96 45.47 16.03
C LYS A 112 -9.92 45.88 14.92
N HIS A 113 -10.58 44.93 14.26
CA HIS A 113 -11.55 45.22 13.19
C HIS A 113 -12.77 45.95 13.74
N ASN A 114 -13.32 45.48 14.88
CA ASN A 114 -14.44 46.11 15.56
C ASN A 114 -14.12 47.54 16.01
N ILE A 115 -12.97 47.77 16.64
CA ILE A 115 -12.55 49.13 17.04
C ILE A 115 -12.42 50.04 15.81
N ASN A 116 -11.89 49.53 14.70
CA ASN A 116 -11.72 50.31 13.48
C ASN A 116 -13.07 50.65 12.83
N TRP A 117 -14.02 49.70 12.85
CA TRP A 117 -15.39 49.93 12.39
C TRP A 117 -16.11 50.95 13.28
N THR A 118 -16.05 50.81 14.61
CA THR A 118 -16.64 51.76 15.56
C THR A 118 -16.06 53.17 15.41
N ARG A 119 -14.73 53.31 15.23
CA ARG A 119 -14.12 54.61 14.93
C ARG A 119 -14.62 55.22 13.62
N LYS A 120 -14.74 54.42 12.56
CA LYS A 120 -15.28 54.88 11.28
C LYS A 120 -16.77 55.26 11.35
N PHE A 121 -17.56 54.53 12.13
CA PHE A 121 -18.99 54.76 12.28
C PHE A 121 -19.29 56.00 13.13
N PHE A 122 -18.58 56.20 14.23
CA PHE A 122 -18.75 57.35 15.12
C PHE A 122 -17.88 58.57 14.76
N LYS A 123 -17.11 58.51 13.67
CA LYS A 123 -16.21 59.58 13.18
C LYS A 123 -15.39 60.26 14.29
N PHE A 124 -14.79 59.46 15.16
CA PHE A 124 -13.71 59.94 16.04
C PHE A 124 -12.41 60.15 15.26
#